data_AF-A0A1W9TYW4-F1
#
_entry.id   AF-A0A1W9TYW4-F1
#
_cell.length_a   1.000
_cell.length_b   1.000
_cell.length_c   1.000
_cell.angle_alpha   90.00
_cell.angle_beta   90.00
_cell.angle_gamma   90.00
#
_symmetry.space_group_name_H-M   'P 1'
#
loop_
_entity.id
_entity.type
_entity.pdbx_description
1 polymer ?
#
loop_
_entity_poly.entity_id
_entity_poly.type
_entity_poly.pdbx_seq_one_letter_code
_entity_poly.pdbx_strand_id
1 'polypeptide(L)' 'MKFFDKLFATQRPPKSAAKLGRNDVCWCGSGLKYKKCHYESDRQYFSKFYSTSCRTSS' A
#
# COMPACT_ATOMS: atom_id res chain seq x y z
N MET A 1 -23.09 17.24 12.14
CA MET A 1 -23.04 16.72 10.76
C MET A 1 -21.58 16.60 10.35
N LYS A 2 -20.99 15.41 10.52
CA LYS A 2 -19.56 15.11 10.32
C LYS A 2 -19.42 13.66 9.86
N PHE A 3 -19.80 13.30 8.65
CA PHE A 3 -19.71 11.87 8.28
C PHE A 3 -19.42 11.55 6.81
N PHE A 4 -19.26 12.54 5.92
CA PHE A 4 -19.06 12.29 4.48
C PHE A 4 -17.62 12.49 3.96
N ASP A 5 -16.70 13.02 4.77
CA ASP A 5 -15.34 13.35 4.30
C ASP A 5 -14.30 12.23 4.48
N LYS A 6 -14.74 11.02 4.83
CA LYS A 6 -13.85 9.84 4.96
C LYS A 6 -14.05 8.80 3.85
N LEU A 7 -14.69 9.19 2.74
CA LEU A 7 -15.08 8.30 1.65
C LEU A 7 -13.98 8.06 0.60
N PHE A 8 -12.85 8.78 0.64
CA PHE A 8 -11.74 8.61 -0.34
C PHE A 8 -10.35 8.45 0.31
N ALA A 9 -10.29 8.03 1.58
CA ALA A 9 -9.07 8.07 2.39
C ALA A 9 -8.20 6.78 2.37
N THR A 10 -8.10 6.07 1.25
CA THR A 10 -7.16 4.93 1.08
C THR A 10 -6.16 5.19 -0.04
N GLN A 11 -5.44 6.31 0.04
CA GLN A 11 -4.42 6.68 -0.95
C GLN A 11 -3.01 6.13 -0.63
N ARG A 12 -2.84 5.41 0.49
CA ARG A 12 -1.53 4.88 0.91
C ARG A 12 -1.66 3.45 1.42
N PRO A 13 -0.76 2.55 0.98
CA PRO A 13 -0.74 1.20 1.53
C PRO A 13 -0.29 1.22 2.99
N PRO A 14 -0.91 0.43 3.87
CA PRO A 14 -0.46 0.28 5.24
C PRO A 14 0.92 -0.41 5.25
N LYS A 15 1.73 -0.14 6.26
CA LYS A 15 3.05 -0.80 6.41
C LYS A 15 2.95 -2.33 6.45
N SER A 16 1.81 -2.87 6.88
CA SER A 16 1.51 -4.31 6.86
C SER A 16 1.40 -4.88 5.45
N ALA A 17 1.04 -4.07 4.44
CA ALA A 17 0.95 -4.50 3.05
C ALA A 17 2.32 -4.84 2.44
N ALA A 18 3.43 -4.32 2.99
CA ALA A 18 4.78 -4.73 2.60
C ALA A 18 5.08 -6.20 2.96
N LYS A 19 4.36 -6.76 3.94
CA LYS A 19 4.48 -8.16 4.39
C LYS A 19 3.35 -9.05 3.88
N LEU A 20 2.40 -8.52 3.10
CA LEU A 20 1.31 -9.31 2.54
C LEU A 20 1.83 -10.28 1.48
N GLY A 21 1.43 -11.55 1.58
CA GLY A 21 1.71 -12.54 0.56
C GLY A 21 0.90 -12.28 -0.71
N ARG A 22 1.44 -12.68 -1.86
CA ARG A 22 0.78 -12.49 -3.17
C ARG A 22 -0.63 -13.09 -3.26
N ASN A 23 -0.91 -14.15 -2.50
CA ASN A 23 -2.19 -14.85 -2.53
C ASN A 23 -3.19 -14.37 -1.46
N ASP A 24 -2.75 -13.53 -0.52
CA ASP A 24 -3.61 -12.99 0.53
C ASP A 24 -4.66 -12.02 -0.03
N VAL A 25 -5.72 -11.79 0.74
CA VAL A 25 -6.74 -10.79 0.39
C VAL A 25 -6.11 -9.40 0.46
N CYS A 26 -6.42 -8.55 -0.53
CA CYS A 26 -5.89 -7.20 -0.59
C CYS A 26 -6.35 -6.35 0.60
N TRP A 27 -5.42 -5.59 1.19
CA TRP A 27 -5.66 -4.73 2.35
C TRP A 27 -6.67 -3.60 2.11
N CYS A 28 -6.98 -3.28 0.85
CA CYS A 28 -7.95 -2.26 0.47
C CYS A 28 -9.42 -2.70 0.68
N GLY A 29 -9.66 -3.96 1.05
CA GLY A 29 -11.01 -4.49 1.28
C GLY A 29 -11.77 -4.86 0.00
N SER A 30 -11.11 -4.97 -1.15
CA SER A 30 -11.75 -5.31 -2.44
C SER A 30 -12.19 -6.78 -2.57
N GLY A 31 -11.79 -7.66 -1.64
CA GLY A 31 -12.01 -9.11 -1.74
C GLY A 31 -11.16 -9.82 -2.80
N LEU A 32 -10.33 -9.08 -3.55
CA LEU A 32 -9.42 -9.65 -4.55
C LEU A 32 -8.11 -10.10 -3.91
N LYS A 33 -7.44 -11.07 -4.54
CA LYS A 33 -6.06 -11.45 -4.19
C LYS A 33 -5.14 -10.25 -4.37
N TYR A 34 -4.22 -10.03 -3.43
CA TYR A 34 -3.29 -8.91 -3.40
C TYR A 34 -2.54 -8.75 -4.72
N LYS A 35 -2.04 -9.86 -5.28
CA LYS A 35 -1.36 -9.89 -6.59
C LYS A 35 -2.18 -9.35 -7.77
N LYS A 36 -3.52 -9.38 -7.68
CA LYS A 36 -4.45 -8.91 -8.73
C LYS A 36 -5.05 -7.53 -8.42
N CYS A 37 -4.63 -6.91 -7.32
CA CYS A 37 -5.20 -5.65 -6.86
C CYS A 37 -4.07 -4.62 -6.69
N HIS A 38 -3.58 -4.39 -5.47
CA HIS A 38 -2.58 -3.33 -5.22
C HIS A 38 -1.12 -3.79 -5.30
N TYR A 39 -0.81 -5.07 -5.53
CA TYR A 39 0.56 -5.60 -5.47
C TYR A 39 1.59 -4.84 -6.33
N GLU A 40 1.26 -4.51 -7.58
CA GLU A 40 2.20 -3.80 -8.46
C GLU A 40 2.43 -2.35 -8.01
N SER A 41 1.35 -1.63 -7.68
CA SER A 41 1.40 -0.27 -7.17
C SER A 41 2.16 -0.19 -5.84
N ASP A 42 1.87 -1.10 -4.92
CA ASP A 42 2.48 -1.16 -3.60
C ASP A 42 3.95 -1.55 -3.67
N ARG A 43 4.31 -2.50 -4.54
CA ARG A 43 5.71 -2.87 -4.78
C ARG A 43 6.52 -1.65 -5.21
N GLN A 44 5.98 -0.83 -6.11
CA GLN A 44 6.65 0.40 -6.54
C GLN A 44 6.67 1.47 -5.44
N TYR A 45 5.57 1.61 -4.69
CA TYR A 45 5.48 2.52 -3.54
C TYR A 45 6.55 2.17 -2.49
N PHE A 46 6.58 0.92 -2.02
CA PHE A 46 7.54 0.45 -1.03
C PHE A 46 8.97 0.55 -1.55
N SER A 47 9.24 0.19 -2.81
CA SER A 47 10.57 0.35 -3.41
C SER A 47 11.07 1.80 -3.34
N LYS A 48 10.22 2.77 -3.69
CA LYS A 48 10.54 4.20 -3.61
C LYS A 48 10.76 4.67 -2.17
N PHE A 49 9.93 4.22 -1.23
CA PHE A 49 10.03 4.64 0.17
C PHE A 49 11.22 4.02 0.91
N TYR A 50 11.52 2.74 0.69
CA TYR A 50 12.66 2.06 1.31
C TYR A 50 14.00 2.41 0.66
N SER A 51 14.04 2.87 -0.59
CA SER A 51 15.27 3.41 -1.18
C SER A 51 15.60 4.81 -0.66
N THR A 52 14.60 5.56 -0.18
CA THR A 52 14.81 6.92 0.36
C THR A 52 15.61 6.92 1.68
N SER A 53 15.75 5.77 2.35
CA SER A 53 16.68 5.63 3.50
C SER A 53 18.14 5.46 3.11
N CYS A 54 18.46 5.29 1.82
CA CYS A 54 19.82 5.38 1.30
C CYS A 54 20.08 6.76 0.69
N ARG A 55 19.98 7.82 1.50
CA ARG A 55 20.77 9.03 1.27
C ARG A 55 21.95 8.99 2.23
N THR A 56 22.96 8.19 1.87
CA THR A 56 24.32 8.48 2.26
C THR A 56 24.66 9.83 1.64
N SER A 57 24.63 10.86 2.48
CA SER A 57 25.31 12.13 2.28
C SER A 57 26.77 11.84 1.93
N SER A 58 27.16 12.08 0.68
CA SER A 58 28.55 12.34 0.30
C SER A 58 28.87 13.81 0.50
#